data_AF-A0A7S1KC57-F1
#
_entry.id   AF-A0A7S1KC57-F1
#
_cell.length_a   1.000
_cell.length_b   1.000
_cell.length_c   1.000
_cell.angle_alpha   90.00
_cell.angle_beta   90.00
_cell.angle_gamma   90.00
#
_symmetry.space_group_name_H-M   'P 1'
#
loop_
_entity.id
_entity.type
_entity.pdbx_description
1 polymer ?
#
loop_
_entity_poly.entity_id
_entity_poly.type
_entity_poly.pdbx_seq_one_letter_code
_entity_poly.pdbx_strand_id
1 'polypeptide(L)'
;KFIAGLDKPILSADDIAGQQGIGPRVREKVQELLDTGKLQRLNNFKKDERLQALRSFCQIWGVGPSMAGRLWARGFRTLDDIKKHPEALDTDRQRRCLKYVDDFALKMTRAEV
;
A
#
# COMPACT_ATOMS: atom_id res chain seq x y z
N LYS A 1 4.40 15.84 2.56
CA LYS A 1 5.36 15.58 1.45
C LYS A 1 6.54 16.55 1.58
N PHE A 2 7.38 16.41 2.60
CA PHE A 2 8.49 17.36 2.84
C PHE A 2 9.85 16.81 2.36
N ILE A 3 10.11 15.52 2.58
CA ILE A 3 11.34 14.85 2.13
C ILE A 3 11.48 14.84 0.59
N ALA A 4 10.36 14.84 -0.15
CA ALA A 4 10.35 14.82 -1.61
C ALA A 4 10.68 16.18 -2.28
N GLY A 5 10.86 17.24 -1.50
CA GLY A 5 11.18 18.59 -1.99
C GLY A 5 12.59 19.07 -1.64
N LEU A 6 13.47 18.17 -1.18
CA LEU A 6 14.85 18.50 -0.87
C LEU A 6 15.74 18.29 -2.10
N ASP A 7 16.49 19.32 -2.49
CA ASP A 7 17.45 19.27 -3.61
C ASP A 7 18.70 18.44 -3.30
N LYS A 8 18.93 18.10 -2.03
CA LYS A 8 20.09 17.31 -1.58
C LYS A 8 19.64 16.02 -0.90
N PRO A 9 20.31 14.89 -1.16
CA PRO A 9 20.06 13.65 -0.43
C PRO A 9 20.40 13.86 1.05
N ILE A 10 19.54 13.38 1.93
CA ILE A 10 19.79 13.40 3.38
C ILE A 10 20.88 12.37 3.64
N LEU A 11 22.03 12.83 4.13
CA LEU A 11 23.20 11.98 4.38
C LEU A 11 23.42 11.77 5.89
N SER A 12 22.93 12.69 6.73
CA SER A 12 23.00 12.58 8.19
C SER A 12 21.68 12.99 8.85
N ALA A 13 21.42 12.46 10.05
CA ALA A 13 20.26 12.84 10.86
C ALA A 13 20.32 14.29 11.36
N ASP A 14 21.48 14.94 11.28
CA ASP A 14 21.65 16.36 11.55
C ASP A 14 21.12 17.26 10.41
N ASP A 15 21.08 16.78 9.16
CA ASP A 15 20.55 17.55 8.02
C ASP A 15 19.05 17.87 8.17
N ILE A 16 18.34 17.02 8.92
CA ILE A 16 16.91 17.14 9.21
C ILE A 16 16.64 17.76 10.59
N ALA A 17 17.69 18.09 11.36
CA ALA A 17 17.57 18.39 12.78
C ALA A 17 16.94 19.75 13.14
N GLY A 18 16.64 20.60 12.16
CA GLY A 18 15.98 21.90 12.35
C GLY A 18 14.73 22.12 11.50
N GLN A 19 14.23 21.09 10.80
CA GLN A 19 13.12 21.26 9.87
C GLN A 19 11.75 21.19 10.55
N GLN A 20 10.88 22.16 10.24
CA GLN A 20 9.50 22.14 10.70
C GLN A 20 8.78 20.87 10.22
N GLY A 21 8.18 20.14 11.16
CA GLY A 21 7.46 18.90 10.90
C GLY A 21 8.27 17.61 11.10
N ILE A 22 9.58 17.70 11.39
CA ILE A 22 10.41 16.53 11.72
C ILE A 22 10.64 16.47 13.24
N GLY A 23 9.79 15.72 13.92
CA GLY A 23 9.96 15.42 15.35
C GLY A 23 11.00 14.31 15.61
N PRO A 24 11.35 14.07 16.89
CA PRO A 24 12.36 13.09 17.29
C PRO A 24 12.07 11.67 16.76
N ARG A 25 10.79 11.27 16.71
CA ARG A 25 10.35 9.97 16.17
C ARG A 25 10.56 9.81 14.66
N VAL A 26 10.63 10.91 13.92
CA VAL A 26 10.90 10.87 12.47
C VAL A 26 12.41 10.83 12.25
N ARG A 27 13.19 11.56 13.05
CA ARG A 27 14.66 11.53 13.02
C ARG A 27 15.20 10.14 13.31
N GLU A 28 14.69 9.46 14.34
CA GLU A 28 15.08 8.09 14.69
C GLU A 28 14.83 7.11 13.53
N LYS A 29 13.71 7.26 12.81
CA LYS A 29 13.39 6.44 11.63
C LYS A 29 14.27 6.77 10.43
N VAL A 30 14.68 8.02 10.26
CA VAL A 30 15.61 8.42 9.19
C VAL A 30 17.00 7.87 9.50
N GLN A 31 17.44 7.94 10.75
CA GLN A 31 18.68 7.30 11.21
C GLN A 31 18.63 5.78 10.95
N GLU A 32 17.55 5.10 11.36
CA GLU A 32 17.35 3.67 11.08
C GLU A 32 17.43 3.37 9.58
N LEU A 33 16.81 4.22 8.74
CA LEU A 33 16.85 4.09 7.28
C LEU A 33 18.27 4.28 6.71
N LEU A 34 19.04 5.24 7.24
CA LEU A 34 20.42 5.49 6.82
C LEU A 34 21.35 4.35 7.23
N ASP A 35 21.20 3.84 8.46
CA ASP A 35 22.08 2.80 9.03
C ASP A 35 21.80 1.41 8.46
N THR A 36 20.52 1.05 8.27
CA THR A 36 20.13 -0.29 7.80
C THR A 36 19.67 -0.34 6.35
N GLY A 37 19.50 0.81 5.69
CA GLY A 37 18.94 0.92 4.35
C GLY A 37 17.47 0.49 4.23
N LYS A 38 16.82 0.07 5.33
CA LYS A 38 15.50 -0.57 5.33
C LYS A 38 14.77 -0.31 6.65
N LEU A 39 13.62 0.37 6.59
CA LEU A 39 12.73 0.44 7.77
C LEU A 39 12.25 -0.97 8.14
N GLN A 40 12.60 -1.46 9.33
CA GLN A 40 12.21 -2.81 9.76
C GLN A 40 10.69 -2.97 9.85
N ARG A 41 9.99 -1.91 10.26
CA ARG A 41 8.52 -1.87 10.26
C ARG A 41 7.94 -2.09 8.87
N LEU A 42 8.54 -1.52 7.83
CA LEU A 42 8.06 -1.66 6.46
C LEU A 42 8.25 -3.09 5.94
N ASN A 43 9.33 -3.76 6.35
CA ASN A 43 9.52 -5.18 6.04
C ASN A 43 8.52 -6.07 6.79
N ASN A 44 8.19 -5.77 8.05
CA ASN A 44 7.15 -6.51 8.76
C ASN A 44 5.77 -6.30 8.12
N PHE A 45 5.43 -5.06 7.73
CA PHE A 45 4.21 -4.78 6.96
C PHE A 45 4.15 -5.52 5.61
N LYS A 46 5.30 -5.81 5.00
CA LYS A 46 5.39 -6.63 3.80
C LYS A 46 5.29 -8.12 4.09
N LYS A 47 5.60 -8.60 5.29
CA LYS A 47 5.53 -10.02 5.68
C LYS A 47 4.17 -10.43 6.23
N ASP A 48 3.35 -9.48 6.68
CA ASP A 48 2.02 -9.75 7.17
C ASP A 48 1.09 -10.22 6.03
N GLU A 49 0.81 -11.53 5.96
CA GLU A 49 -0.12 -12.12 4.97
C GLU A 49 -1.48 -11.43 4.96
N ARG A 50 -1.97 -11.04 6.14
CA ARG A 50 -3.21 -10.26 6.28
C ARG A 50 -3.15 -8.95 5.50
N LEU A 51 -2.05 -8.21 5.61
CA LEU A 51 -1.92 -6.92 4.92
C LEU A 51 -1.68 -7.10 3.43
N GLN A 52 -0.97 -8.15 3.02
CA GLN A 52 -0.83 -8.50 1.62
C GLN A 52 -2.19 -8.82 0.99
N ALA A 53 -3.01 -9.64 1.64
CA ALA A 53 -4.34 -9.98 1.16
C ALA A 53 -5.27 -8.76 1.15
N LEU A 54 -5.29 -7.97 2.23
CA LEU A 54 -6.09 -6.74 2.29
C LEU A 54 -5.69 -5.76 1.17
N ARG A 55 -4.38 -5.55 0.94
CA ARG A 55 -3.88 -4.72 -0.15
C ARG A 55 -4.31 -5.27 -1.50
N SER A 56 -4.23 -6.58 -1.70
CA SER A 56 -4.65 -7.23 -2.93
C SER A 56 -6.15 -7.00 -3.18
N PHE A 57 -6.99 -7.18 -2.16
CA PHE A 57 -8.42 -6.91 -2.25
C PHE A 57 -8.73 -5.44 -2.56
N CYS A 58 -7.98 -4.50 -1.97
CA CYS A 58 -8.11 -3.07 -2.26
C CYS A 58 -7.69 -2.66 -3.69
N GLN A 59 -7.04 -3.54 -4.47
CA GLN A 59 -6.80 -3.28 -5.89
C GLN A 59 -8.09 -3.37 -6.72
N ILE A 60 -9.12 -4.07 -6.21
CA ILE A 60 -10.41 -4.15 -6.87
C ILE A 60 -11.12 -2.79 -6.70
N TRP A 61 -11.51 -2.20 -7.82
CA TRP A 61 -12.23 -0.94 -7.82
C TRP A 61 -13.53 -1.04 -6.99
N GLY A 62 -13.67 -0.16 -6.00
CA GLY A 62 -14.81 -0.14 -5.08
C GLY A 62 -14.70 -1.10 -3.88
N VAL A 63 -13.57 -1.80 -3.69
CA VAL A 63 -13.28 -2.56 -2.47
C VAL A 63 -12.37 -1.71 -1.56
N GLY A 64 -12.97 -1.15 -0.51
CA GLY A 64 -12.24 -0.42 0.53
C GLY A 64 -11.76 -1.32 1.68
N PRO A 65 -11.04 -0.74 2.67
CA PRO A 65 -10.50 -1.49 3.81
C PRO A 65 -11.57 -2.24 4.62
N SER A 66 -12.78 -1.67 4.73
CA SER A 66 -13.91 -2.31 5.42
C SER A 66 -14.38 -3.58 4.72
N MET A 67 -14.46 -3.54 3.38
CA MET A 67 -14.87 -4.70 2.57
C MET A 67 -13.76 -5.75 2.52
N ALA A 68 -12.51 -5.31 2.32
CA ALA A 68 -11.34 -6.18 2.35
C ALA A 68 -11.25 -6.94 3.69
N GLY A 69 -11.54 -6.26 4.81
CA GLY A 69 -11.62 -6.87 6.14
C GLY A 69 -12.70 -7.96 6.23
N ARG A 70 -13.88 -7.74 5.64
CA ARG A 70 -14.95 -8.76 5.59
C ARG A 70 -14.56 -9.97 4.75
N LEU A 71 -13.91 -9.75 3.60
CA LEU A 71 -13.41 -10.85 2.75
C LEU A 71 -12.36 -11.68 3.50
N TRP A 72 -11.44 -11.02 4.21
CA TRP A 72 -10.47 -11.71 5.06
C TRP A 72 -11.17 -12.53 6.17
N ALA A 73 -12.19 -11.97 6.82
CA ALA A 73 -12.96 -12.67 7.85
C ALA A 73 -13.74 -13.87 7.31
N ARG A 74 -14.20 -13.81 6.04
CA ARG A 74 -14.83 -14.93 5.34
C ARG A 74 -13.84 -16.03 4.89
N GLY A 75 -12.54 -15.83 5.11
CA GLY A 75 -11.51 -16.83 4.80
C GLY A 75 -10.80 -16.60 3.46
N PHE A 76 -11.16 -15.57 2.70
CA PHE A 76 -10.46 -15.25 1.46
C PHE A 76 -9.04 -14.77 1.76
N ARG A 77 -8.07 -15.27 1.00
CA ARG A 77 -6.64 -14.92 1.14
C ARG A 77 -6.06 -14.35 -0.14
N THR A 78 -6.57 -14.77 -1.29
CA THR A 78 -6.06 -14.34 -2.60
C THR A 78 -7.16 -13.70 -3.46
N LEU A 79 -6.74 -12.91 -4.46
CA LEU A 79 -7.66 -12.36 -5.44
C LEU A 79 -8.32 -13.45 -6.30
N ASP A 80 -7.60 -14.54 -6.57
CA ASP A 80 -8.12 -15.70 -7.28
C ASP A 80 -9.29 -16.36 -6.55
N ASP A 81 -9.24 -16.44 -5.23
CA ASP A 81 -10.36 -16.97 -4.43
C ASP A 81 -11.62 -16.10 -4.61
N ILE A 82 -11.45 -14.78 -4.71
CA ILE A 82 -12.57 -13.86 -4.97
C ILE A 82 -13.03 -13.95 -6.43
N LYS A 83 -12.12 -14.15 -7.39
CA LYS A 83 -12.46 -14.37 -8.81
C LYS A 83 -13.29 -15.66 -8.99
N LYS A 84 -13.01 -16.70 -8.20
CA LYS A 84 -13.78 -17.97 -8.19
C LYS A 84 -15.12 -17.86 -7.47
N HIS A 85 -15.24 -16.96 -6.50
CA HIS A 85 -16.45 -16.73 -5.70
C HIS A 85 -16.97 -15.28 -5.84
N PRO A 86 -17.43 -14.88 -7.05
CA PRO A 86 -17.95 -13.53 -7.28
C PRO A 86 -19.19 -13.22 -6.44
N GLU A 87 -19.92 -14.23 -5.93
CA GLU A 87 -21.02 -14.05 -4.97
C GLU A 87 -20.57 -13.40 -3.64
N ALA A 88 -19.28 -13.51 -3.28
CA ALA A 88 -18.76 -12.91 -2.06
C ALA A 88 -18.75 -11.36 -2.09
N LEU A 89 -18.90 -10.76 -3.27
CA LEU A 89 -18.98 -9.32 -3.44
C LEU A 89 -20.44 -8.85 -3.36
N ASP A 90 -20.67 -7.82 -2.55
CA ASP A 90 -22.00 -7.28 -2.25
C ASP A 90 -22.60 -6.53 -3.46
N THR A 91 -21.81 -6.11 -4.44
CA THR A 91 -22.28 -5.27 -5.57
C THR A 91 -21.90 -5.84 -6.94
N ASP A 92 -22.84 -5.88 -7.89
CA ASP A 92 -22.59 -6.36 -9.27
C ASP A 92 -21.52 -5.56 -10.02
N ARG A 93 -21.35 -4.28 -9.67
CA ARG A 93 -20.26 -3.47 -10.21
C ARG A 93 -18.90 -4.03 -9.79
N GLN A 94 -18.73 -4.41 -8.52
CA GLN A 94 -17.49 -5.01 -8.02
C GLN A 94 -17.21 -6.34 -8.74
N ARG A 95 -18.24 -7.16 -8.97
CA ARG A 95 -18.14 -8.42 -9.73
C ARG A 95 -17.63 -8.20 -11.16
N ARG A 96 -18.12 -7.17 -11.84
CA ARG A 96 -17.62 -6.80 -13.17
C ARG A 96 -16.19 -6.29 -13.12
N CYS A 97 -15.86 -5.46 -12.12
CA CYS A 97 -14.50 -4.95 -11.93
C CYS A 97 -13.46 -6.05 -11.70
N LEU A 98 -13.84 -7.23 -11.18
CA LEU A 98 -12.93 -8.38 -11.06
C LEU A 98 -12.26 -8.79 -12.39
N LYS A 99 -12.95 -8.61 -13.51
CA LYS A 99 -12.43 -8.93 -14.85
C LYS A 99 -11.40 -7.91 -15.35
N TYR A 100 -11.48 -6.68 -14.84
CA TYR A 100 -10.64 -5.55 -15.24
C TYR A 100 -9.56 -5.23 -14.21
N VAL A 101 -9.34 -6.07 -13.21
CA VAL A 101 -8.32 -5.84 -12.18
C VAL A 101 -6.94 -5.68 -12.82
N ASP A 102 -6.64 -6.52 -13.81
CA ASP A 102 -5.37 -6.50 -14.52
C ASP A 102 -5.24 -5.22 -15.38
N ASP A 103 -6.33 -4.76 -16.02
CA ASP A 103 -6.35 -3.52 -16.78
C ASP A 103 -6.18 -2.28 -15.88
N PHE A 104 -6.77 -2.27 -14.69
CA PHE A 104 -6.58 -1.19 -13.71
C PHE A 104 -5.19 -1.22 -13.06
N ALA A 105 -4.52 -2.38 -13.05
CA ALA A 105 -3.15 -2.50 -12.57
C ALA A 105 -2.12 -1.97 -13.58
N LEU A 106 -2.48 -1.92 -14.87
CA LEU A 106 -1.65 -1.30 -15.89
C LEU A 106 -1.55 0.21 -15.62
N LYS A 107 -0.31 0.69 -15.54
CA LYS A 107 -0.02 2.11 -15.40
C LYS A 107 -0.52 2.79 -16.67
N MET A 108 -1.59 3.58 -16.59
CA MET A 108 -2.04 4.38 -17.73
C MET A 108 -0.87 5.22 -18.22
N THR A 109 -0.54 5.05 -19.50
CA THR A 109 0.54 5.83 -20.11
C THR A 109 0.00 7.20 -20.48
N ARG A 110 0.80 8.26 -20.38
CA ARG A 110 0.34 9.64 -20.67
C ARG A 110 -0.14 9.85 -22.11
N ALA A 111 0.03 8.87 -23.00
CA ALA A 111 -0.45 8.87 -24.37
C ALA A 111 -1.95 8.52 -24.49
N GLU A 112 -2.58 8.00 -23.44
CA GLU A 112 -3.98 7.56 -23.42
C GLU A 112 -4.94 8.61 -22.82
N VAL A 113 -4.47 9.85 -22.63
CA VAL A 113 -5.26 10.99 -22.09
C VAL A 113 -5.81 11.86 -23.21
#